data_AF-A0A1C6GY72-F1
#
_entry.id   AF-A0A1C6GY72-F1
#
_cell.length_a   1.000
_cell.length_b   1.000
_cell.length_c   1.000
_cell.angle_alpha   90.00
_cell.angle_beta   90.00
_cell.angle_gamma   90.00
#
_symmetry.space_group_name_H-M   'P 1'
#
loop_
_entity.id
_entity.type
_entity.pdbx_description
1 polymer ?
#
loop_
_entity_poly.entity_id
_entity_poly.type
_entity_poly.pdbx_seq_one_letter_code
_entity_poly.pdbx_strand_id
1 'polypeptide(L)'
;MSKKKNKTPEERAIHEEAVRLRKMTDKQLVEQFHRAAEPEMVNSPSHKAEEAPKDAMPNENTSAIQKLLTALSKGECKGIKGATVYKISQFAAEKGLL
;
A
#
# COMPACT_ATOMS: atom_id res chain seq x y z
N MET A 1 9.84 47.13 20.06
CA MET A 1 8.81 46.06 20.00
C MET A 1 9.15 45.13 18.84
N SER A 2 9.49 43.87 19.12
CA SER A 2 9.86 42.90 18.09
C SER A 2 8.68 42.62 17.17
N LYS A 3 8.76 43.08 15.92
CA LYS A 3 7.75 42.78 14.90
C LYS A 3 7.72 41.26 14.72
N LYS A 4 6.61 40.61 15.11
CA LYS A 4 6.35 39.21 14.77
C LYS A 4 6.32 39.14 13.24
N LYS A 5 7.36 38.55 12.65
CA LYS A 5 7.33 38.20 11.23
C LYS A 5 6.33 37.07 11.08
N ASN A 6 5.17 37.37 10.50
CA ASN A 6 4.21 36.33 10.14
C ASN A 6 4.88 35.49 9.05
N LYS A 7 5.16 34.22 9.34
CA LYS A 7 5.71 33.28 8.34
C LYS A 7 4.81 33.30 7.11
N THR A 8 5.41 33.46 5.93
CA THR A 8 4.66 33.31 4.67
C THR A 8 4.09 31.90 4.59
N PRO A 9 3.03 31.65 3.80
CA PRO A 9 2.48 30.29 3.67
C PRO A 9 3.53 29.28 3.18
N GLU A 10 4.46 29.70 2.32
CA GLU A 10 5.56 28.87 1.83
C GLU A 10 6.55 28.52 2.96
N GLU A 11 6.95 29.52 3.76
CA GLU A 11 7.82 29.30 4.93
C GLU A 11 7.18 28.37 5.97
N ARG A 12 5.85 28.41 6.08
CA ARG A 12 5.09 27.49 6.93
C ARG A 12 5.09 26.07 6.37
N ALA A 13 4.85 25.90 5.08
CA ALA A 13 4.87 24.59 4.42
C ALA A 13 6.25 23.91 4.55
N ILE A 14 7.33 24.65 4.29
CA ILE A 14 8.71 24.14 4.44
C ILE A 14 8.98 23.75 5.90
N HIS A 15 8.51 24.56 6.85
CA HIS A 15 8.67 24.25 8.27
C HIS A 15 7.92 22.98 8.67
N GLU A 16 6.69 22.81 8.21
CA GLU A 16 5.88 21.62 8.48
C GLU A 16 6.49 20.36 7.87
N GLU A 17 6.99 20.44 6.65
CA GLU A 17 7.70 19.34 6.01
C GLU A 17 8.99 18.97 6.75
N ALA A 18 9.80 19.97 7.15
CA ALA A 18 11.00 19.74 7.94
C ALA A 18 10.68 19.09 9.30
N VAL A 19 9.59 19.52 9.94
CA VAL A 19 9.10 18.92 11.18
C VAL A 19 8.64 17.49 10.95
N ARG A 20 7.94 17.21 9.84
CA ARG A 20 7.51 15.86 9.45
C ARG A 20 8.71 14.94 9.27
N LEU A 21 9.74 15.37 8.52
CA LEU A 21 10.96 14.61 8.29
C LEU A 21 11.72 14.32 9.60
N ARG A 22 11.83 15.31 10.49
CA ARG A 22 12.45 15.13 11.81
C ARG A 22 11.71 14.11 12.69
N LYS A 23 10.40 14.00 12.54
CA LYS A 23 9.55 13.08 13.31
C LYS A 23 9.49 11.67 12.71
N MET A 24 9.94 11.49 11.47
CA MET A 24 10.00 10.17 10.86
C MET A 24 11.06 9.29 11.53
N THR A 25 10.78 7.99 11.58
CA THR A 25 11.74 6.98 12.04
C THR A 25 12.73 6.62 10.95
N ASP A 26 13.91 6.16 11.33
CA ASP A 26 14.97 5.74 10.40
C ASP A 26 14.47 4.73 9.36
N LYS A 27 13.65 3.77 9.79
CA LYS A 27 13.03 2.78 8.90
C LYS A 27 12.16 3.43 7.81
N GLN A 28 11.32 4.39 8.18
CA GLN A 28 10.43 5.08 7.25
C GLN A 28 11.20 5.97 6.27
N LEU A 29 12.29 6.59 6.72
CA LEU A 29 13.17 7.36 5.84
C LEU A 29 13.81 6.44 4.80
N VAL A 30 14.41 5.33 5.24
CA VAL A 30 15.04 4.34 4.36
C VAL A 30 14.04 3.76 3.35
N GLU A 31 12.82 3.41 3.78
CA GLU A 31 11.76 2.93 2.87
C GLU A 31 11.37 3.97 1.80
N GLN A 32 11.28 5.25 2.15
CA GLN A 32 11.00 6.32 1.19
C GLN A 32 12.14 6.51 0.19
N PHE A 33 13.40 6.42 0.63
CA PHE A 33 14.55 6.49 -0.26
C PHE A 33 14.60 5.32 -1.24
N HIS A 34 14.36 4.09 -0.78
CA HIS A 34 14.28 2.93 -1.68
C HIS A 34 13.10 3.04 -2.66
N ARG A 35 11.93 3.49 -2.19
CA ARG A 35 10.76 3.75 -3.06
C ARG A 35 11.04 4.79 -4.14
N ALA A 36 11.81 5.83 -3.83
CA ALA A 36 12.17 6.87 -4.80
C ALA A 36 13.29 6.41 -5.75
N ALA A 37 14.15 5.49 -5.32
CA ALA A 37 15.25 4.93 -6.11
C ALA A 37 14.80 3.84 -7.10
N GLU A 38 13.67 3.18 -6.84
CA GLU A 38 13.02 2.21 -7.74
C GLU A 38 11.87 2.89 -8.51
N PRO A 39 12.11 3.50 -9.69
CA PRO A 39 11.05 4.11 -10.50
C PRO A 39 10.19 3.08 -11.24
N GLU A 40 9.98 1.88 -10.67
CA GLU A 40 9.05 0.91 -11.23
C GLU A 40 7.60 1.29 -10.91
N MET A 41 7.00 2.03 -11.83
CA MET A 41 5.60 1.89 -12.29
C MET A 41 4.49 1.82 -11.21
N VAL A 42 4.46 2.74 -10.24
CA VAL A 42 3.21 3.03 -9.50
C VAL A 42 3.00 4.54 -9.35
N ASN A 43 3.04 5.25 -10.47
CA ASN A 43 2.58 6.64 -10.52
C ASN A 43 1.13 6.67 -11.03
N SER A 44 0.20 6.38 -10.12
CA SER A 44 -1.18 6.85 -10.22
C SER A 44 -1.58 7.51 -8.90
N PRO A 45 -1.39 8.82 -8.75
CA PRO A 45 -2.12 9.60 -7.77
C PRO A 45 -3.44 10.01 -8.42
N SER A 46 -4.53 9.32 -8.09
CA SER A 46 -5.86 9.86 -8.31
C SER A 46 -6.64 9.81 -7.02
N HIS A 47 -6.86 11.00 -6.45
CA HIS A 47 -8.08 11.47 -5.80
C HIS A 47 -8.79 10.48 -4.85
N LYS A 48 -8.77 10.77 -3.55
CA LYS A 48 -9.91 11.38 -2.82
C LYS A 48 -11.19 10.55 -3.02
N ALA A 49 -11.63 9.96 -1.90
CA ALA A 49 -12.91 9.29 -1.67
C ALA A 49 -13.92 9.45 -2.79
N GLU A 50 -14.40 8.35 -3.37
CA GLU A 50 -15.79 8.08 -3.74
C GLU A 50 -15.98 6.57 -3.94
N GLU A 51 -17.22 6.16 -3.74
CA GLU A 51 -17.75 4.80 -3.80
C GLU A 51 -17.33 4.01 -5.04
N ALA A 52 -17.36 2.68 -4.88
CA ALA A 52 -17.37 1.71 -5.97
C ALA A 52 -18.38 2.12 -7.08
N PRO A 53 -18.13 1.74 -8.35
CA PRO A 53 -18.48 0.38 -8.73
C PRO A 53 -17.50 -0.31 -9.68
N LYS A 54 -17.72 -1.63 -9.70
CA LYS A 54 -17.11 -2.70 -10.49
C LYS A 54 -16.97 -2.35 -11.97
N ASP A 55 -15.83 -2.67 -12.57
CA ASP A 55 -15.80 -3.34 -13.86
C ASP A 55 -14.49 -4.07 -14.12
N ALA A 56 -14.64 -5.20 -14.79
CA ALA A 56 -13.71 -6.29 -14.93
C ALA A 56 -12.52 -5.96 -15.86
N MET A 57 -11.32 -6.10 -15.32
CA MET A 57 -10.13 -6.45 -16.10
C MET A 57 -9.80 -7.91 -15.74
N PRO A 58 -9.56 -8.83 -16.70
CA PRO A 58 -8.99 -10.14 -16.38
C PRO A 58 -7.55 -9.89 -15.94
N ASN A 59 -7.42 -9.56 -14.66
CA ASN A 59 -6.17 -9.22 -14.03
C ASN A 59 -5.30 -10.48 -14.06
N GLU A 60 -4.16 -10.45 -14.75
CA GLU A 60 -3.20 -11.56 -14.85
C GLU A 60 -2.84 -12.14 -13.46
N ASN A 61 -3.00 -11.31 -12.42
CA ASN A 61 -2.83 -11.67 -11.02
C ASN A 61 -3.81 -12.72 -10.48
N THR A 62 -5.01 -12.89 -11.06
CA THR A 62 -5.99 -13.91 -10.60
C THR A 62 -5.46 -15.34 -10.81
N SER A 63 -4.74 -15.57 -11.91
CA SER A 63 -4.09 -16.86 -12.20
C SER A 63 -2.98 -17.20 -11.20
N ALA A 64 -2.18 -16.20 -10.81
CA ALA A 64 -1.13 -16.38 -9.80
C ALA A 64 -1.72 -16.69 -8.41
N ILE A 65 -2.81 -16.02 -8.04
CA ILE A 65 -3.51 -16.24 -6.76
C ILE A 65 -4.15 -17.64 -6.73
N GLN A 66 -4.78 -18.09 -7.82
CA GLN A 66 -5.32 -19.46 -7.91
C GLN A 66 -4.24 -20.54 -7.78
N LYS A 67 -3.08 -20.34 -8.40
CA LYS A 67 -1.92 -21.24 -8.25
C LYS A 67 -1.45 -21.29 -6.79
N LEU A 68 -1.37 -20.14 -6.12
CA LEU A 68 -1.02 -20.07 -4.70
C LEU A 68 -2.02 -20.82 -3.83
N LEU A 69 -3.32 -20.56 -3.98
CA LEU A 69 -4.36 -21.24 -3.19
C LEU A 69 -4.37 -22.76 -3.43
N THR A 70 -4.06 -23.19 -4.66
CA THR A 70 -3.92 -24.61 -5.00
C THR A 70 -2.72 -25.24 -4.29
N ALA A 71 -1.55 -24.60 -4.31
CA ALA A 71 -0.36 -25.07 -3.60
C ALA A 71 -0.57 -25.12 -2.07
N LEU A 72 -1.28 -24.12 -1.53
CA LEU A 72 -1.69 -24.10 -0.12
C LEU A 72 -2.63 -25.27 0.21
N SER A 73 -3.59 -25.57 -0.67
CA SER A 73 -4.54 -26.68 -0.49
C SER A 73 -3.84 -28.04 -0.56
N LYS A 74 -2.78 -28.15 -1.35
CA LYS A 74 -1.91 -29.35 -1.43
C LYS A 74 -1.00 -29.51 -0.22
N GLY A 75 -0.95 -28.55 0.69
CA GLY A 75 -0.11 -28.60 1.89
C GLY A 75 1.36 -28.32 1.61
N GLU A 76 1.69 -27.67 0.48
CA GLU A 76 3.07 -27.32 0.12
C GLU A 76 3.66 -26.27 1.08
N CYS A 77 2.80 -25.51 1.78
CA CYS A 77 3.21 -24.59 2.83
C CYS A 77 3.13 -25.24 4.22
N LYS A 78 4.29 -25.46 4.83
CA LYS A 78 4.40 -26.06 6.17
C LYS A 78 3.71 -25.18 7.22
N GLY A 79 2.87 -25.81 8.05
CA GLY A 79 2.18 -25.15 9.17
C GLY A 79 0.82 -24.55 8.83
N ILE A 80 0.43 -24.53 7.54
CA ILE A 80 -0.90 -24.10 7.13
C ILE A 80 -1.82 -25.32 7.04
N LYS A 81 -2.87 -25.35 7.86
CA LYS A 81 -3.88 -26.42 7.84
C LYS A 81 -4.96 -26.13 6.80
N GLY A 82 -5.59 -27.16 6.25
CA GLY A 82 -6.63 -27.02 5.22
C GLY A 82 -7.78 -26.07 5.59
N ALA A 83 -8.21 -26.05 6.86
CA ALA A 83 -9.22 -25.10 7.35
C ALA A 83 -8.78 -23.63 7.23
N THR A 84 -7.48 -23.35 7.38
CA THR A 84 -6.91 -22.02 7.17
C THR A 84 -6.90 -21.66 5.69
N VAL A 85 -6.56 -22.61 4.82
CA VAL A 85 -6.59 -22.41 3.36
C VAL A 85 -8.00 -22.06 2.89
N TYR A 86 -9.01 -22.77 3.38
CA TYR A 86 -10.41 -22.49 3.07
C TYR A 86 -10.81 -21.04 3.41
N LYS A 87 -10.44 -20.56 4.61
CA LYS A 87 -10.73 -19.17 5.03
C LYS A 87 -10.00 -18.14 4.16
N ILE A 88 -8.77 -18.42 3.76
CA ILE A 88 -8.00 -17.52 2.89
C ILE A 88 -8.65 -17.45 1.50
N SER A 89 -9.07 -18.58 0.95
CA SER A 89 -9.79 -18.62 -0.34
C SER A 89 -11.10 -17.84 -0.28
N GLN A 90 -11.88 -17.99 0.80
CA GLN A 90 -13.12 -17.25 1.01
C GLN A 90 -12.86 -15.74 1.09
N PHE A 91 -11.85 -15.33 1.86
CA PHE A 91 -11.45 -13.93 1.97
C PHE A 91 -11.00 -13.34 0.62
N ALA A 92 -10.26 -14.11 -0.18
CA ALA A 92 -9.85 -13.67 -1.52
C ALA A 92 -11.05 -13.44 -2.45
N ALA A 93 -12.06 -14.31 -2.40
CA ALA A 93 -13.31 -14.14 -3.14
C ALA A 93 -14.10 -12.91 -2.66
N GLU A 94 -14.21 -12.68 -1.34
CA GLU A 94 -14.87 -11.50 -0.77
C GLU A 94 -14.20 -10.18 -1.19
N LYS A 95 -12.89 -10.22 -1.45
CA LYS A 95 -12.10 -9.07 -1.91
C LYS A 95 -12.08 -8.92 -3.44
N GLY A 96 -12.71 -9.82 -4.20
CA GLY A 96 -12.70 -9.80 -5.66
C GLY A 96 -11.32 -10.07 -6.26
N LEU A 97 -10.48 -10.82 -5.54
CA LEU A 97 -9.15 -11.24 -5.98
C LEU A 97 -9.16 -12.58 -6.74
N LEU A 98 -10.33 -13.22 -6.76
CA LEU A 98 -10.68 -14.44 -7.49
C LEU A 98 -11.93 -14.16 -8.34
#